data_AF-A0A9X0YQ94-F1
#
_entry.id   AF-A0A9X0YQ94-F1
#
_cell.length_a   1.000
_cell.length_b   1.000
_cell.length_c   1.000
_cell.angle_alpha   90.00
_cell.angle_beta   90.00
_cell.angle_gamma   90.00
#
_symmetry.space_group_name_H-M   'P 1'
#
loop_
_entity.id
_entity.type
_entity.pdbx_description
1 polymer ?
#
loop_
_entity_poly.entity_id
_entity_poly.type
_entity_poly.pdbx_seq_one_letter_code
_entity_poly.pdbx_strand_id
1 'polypeptide(L)'
;MAQQNSQQQIQQAVQQAKQAQQAVQQAQASANPQQLQQAQQQLQQAQQGLQNAQNQAGANAQQNTELQQAQQQLQRATQQVQQAQQNQATQQAQQSQNEQNRYQ
;
A
#
# COMPACT_ATOMS: atom_id res chain seq x y z
N MET A 1 19.26 24.46 8.13
CA MET A 1 19.19 23.08 8.66
C MET A 1 17.85 22.39 8.44
N ALA A 2 16.70 23.09 8.40
CA ALA A 2 15.39 22.46 8.19
C ALA A 2 15.25 21.68 6.85
N GLN A 3 15.72 22.23 5.72
CA GLN A 3 15.62 21.56 4.40
C GLN A 3 16.35 20.21 4.33
N GLN A 4 17.50 20.11 4.98
CA GLN A 4 18.33 18.90 4.92
C GLN A 4 17.69 17.75 5.70
N ASN A 5 16.99 18.08 6.79
CA ASN A 5 16.27 17.11 7.62
C ASN A 5 15.00 16.60 6.91
N SER A 6 14.29 17.50 6.22
CA SER A 6 13.11 17.11 5.44
C SER A 6 13.47 16.17 4.28
N GLN A 7 14.62 16.38 3.63
CA GLN A 7 15.05 15.52 2.52
C GLN A 7 15.36 14.08 2.97
N GLN A 8 15.96 13.91 4.15
CA GLN A 8 16.15 12.57 4.74
C GLN A 8 14.83 11.87 5.05
N GLN A 9 13.85 12.60 5.61
CA GLN A 9 12.54 12.02 5.88
C GLN A 9 11.80 11.63 4.60
N ILE A 10 11.90 12.45 3.54
CA ILE A 10 11.33 12.10 2.24
C ILE A 10 11.96 10.81 1.72
N GLN A 11 13.30 10.68 1.75
CA GLN A 11 13.96 9.44 1.30
C GLN A 11 13.50 8.23 2.12
N GLN A 12 13.38 8.37 3.44
CA GLN A 12 12.90 7.29 4.29
C GLN A 12 11.46 6.89 3.95
N ALA A 13 10.57 7.86 3.75
CA ALA A 13 9.18 7.60 3.37
C ALA A 13 9.05 6.97 1.98
N VAL A 14 9.85 7.42 1.01
CA VAL A 14 9.93 6.84 -0.33
C VAL A 14 10.42 5.39 -0.27
N GLN A 15 11.42 5.09 0.58
CA GLN A 15 11.92 3.74 0.78
C GLN A 15 10.84 2.82 1.36
N GLN A 16 10.10 3.30 2.37
CA GLN A 16 8.97 2.57 2.96
C GLN A 16 7.87 2.30 1.92
N ALA A 17 7.56 3.29 1.07
CA ALA A 17 6.57 3.13 0.00
C ALA A 17 6.97 2.04 -1.01
N LYS A 18 8.25 2.01 -1.42
CA LYS A 18 8.78 0.97 -2.31
C LYS A 18 8.69 -0.42 -1.67
N GLN A 19 9.05 -0.54 -0.40
CA GLN A 19 8.93 -1.81 0.33
C GLN A 19 7.47 -2.28 0.43
N ALA A 20 6.55 -1.38 0.77
CA ALA A 20 5.14 -1.68 0.84
C ALA A 20 4.59 -2.12 -0.53
N GLN A 21 4.94 -1.43 -1.61
CA GLN A 21 4.56 -1.82 -2.98
C GLN A 21 5.04 -3.24 -3.32
N GLN A 22 6.28 -3.57 -2.96
CA GLN A 22 6.86 -4.88 -3.25
C GLN A 22 6.17 -5.99 -2.43
N ALA A 23 5.84 -5.71 -1.16
CA ALA A 23 5.06 -6.62 -0.32
C ALA A 23 3.67 -6.87 -0.91
N VAL A 24 3.00 -5.84 -1.44
CA VAL A 24 1.70 -5.99 -2.11
C VAL A 24 1.80 -6.89 -3.33
N GLN A 25 2.79 -6.68 -4.21
CA GLN A 25 2.97 -7.52 -5.38
C GLN A 25 3.23 -8.97 -5.01
N GLN A 26 4.06 -9.23 -3.99
CA GLN A 26 4.31 -10.59 -3.51
C GLN A 26 3.05 -11.23 -2.91
N ALA A 27 2.30 -10.48 -2.12
CA ALA A 27 1.06 -10.95 -1.51
C ALA A 27 -0.01 -11.26 -2.55
N GLN A 28 -0.13 -10.40 -3.56
CA GLN A 28 -1.06 -10.56 -4.67
C GLN A 28 -0.67 -11.75 -5.56
N ALA A 29 0.62 -11.92 -5.86
CA ALA A 29 1.12 -13.07 -6.62
C ALA A 29 0.95 -14.40 -5.86
N SER A 30 1.09 -14.38 -4.53
CA SER A 30 0.92 -15.56 -3.69
C SER A 30 -0.54 -15.86 -3.35
N ALA A 31 -1.47 -14.96 -3.73
CA ALA A 31 -2.88 -14.96 -3.34
C ALA A 31 -3.09 -15.21 -1.82
N ASN A 32 -2.13 -14.81 -0.99
CA ASN A 32 -2.12 -15.14 0.44
C ASN A 32 -2.76 -14.00 1.25
N PRO A 33 -3.91 -14.23 1.92
CA PRO A 33 -4.61 -13.20 2.69
C PRO A 33 -3.76 -12.62 3.83
N GLN A 34 -2.92 -13.42 4.50
CA GLN A 34 -2.06 -12.94 5.58
C GLN A 34 -0.98 -11.98 5.06
N GLN A 35 -0.35 -12.33 3.92
CA GLN A 35 0.63 -11.44 3.29
C GLN A 35 -0.03 -10.14 2.81
N LEU A 36 -1.27 -10.23 2.32
CA LEU A 36 -2.04 -9.06 1.89
C LEU A 36 -2.35 -8.13 3.05
N GLN A 37 -2.72 -8.68 4.21
CA GLN A 37 -2.95 -7.91 5.42
C GLN A 37 -1.66 -7.25 5.94
N GLN A 38 -0.53 -7.96 5.89
CA GLN A 38 0.76 -7.40 6.27
C GLN A 38 1.20 -6.29 5.32
N ALA A 39 1.03 -6.49 4.01
CA ALA A 39 1.32 -5.48 3.00
C ALA A 39 0.42 -4.24 3.15
N GLN A 40 -0.85 -4.44 3.54
CA GLN A 40 -1.77 -3.34 3.85
C GLN A 40 -1.28 -2.50 5.05
N GLN A 41 -0.78 -3.12 6.12
CA GLN A 41 -0.20 -2.38 7.24
C GLN A 41 1.04 -1.59 6.82
N GLN A 42 1.93 -2.19 6.03
CA GLN A 42 3.12 -1.50 5.52
C GLN A 42 2.74 -0.32 4.63
N LEU A 43 1.74 -0.49 3.77
CA LEU A 43 1.18 0.60 2.96
C LEU A 43 0.68 1.75 3.81
N GLN A 44 -0.08 1.45 4.86
CA GLN A 44 -0.67 2.47 5.72
C GLN A 44 0.42 3.25 6.48
N GLN A 45 1.44 2.55 6.99
CA GLN A 45 2.61 3.20 7.61
C GLN A 45 3.37 4.07 6.63
N ALA A 46 3.66 3.56 5.43
CA ALA A 46 4.32 4.32 4.37
C ALA A 46 3.51 5.56 3.95
N GLN A 47 2.17 5.46 3.92
CA GLN A 47 1.29 6.58 3.60
C GLN A 47 1.39 7.69 4.64
N GLN A 48 1.38 7.31 5.91
CA GLN A 48 1.52 8.24 7.02
C GLN A 48 2.92 8.87 7.05
N GLY A 49 3.96 8.09 6.77
CA GLY A 49 5.33 8.58 6.62
C GLY A 49 5.46 9.60 5.49
N LEU A 50 4.88 9.31 4.32
CA LEU A 50 4.85 10.23 3.18
C LEU A 50 4.09 11.52 3.49
N GLN A 51 2.94 11.43 4.16
CA GLN A 51 2.16 12.60 4.53
C GLN A 51 2.88 13.46 5.58
N ASN A 52 3.54 12.84 6.55
CA ASN A 52 4.38 13.55 7.53
C ASN A 52 5.58 14.23 6.86
N ALA A 53 6.28 13.51 5.98
CA ALA A 53 7.39 14.08 5.21
C ALA A 53 6.90 15.25 4.33
N GLN A 54 5.70 15.14 3.73
CA GLN A 54 5.09 16.20 2.95
C GLN A 54 4.78 17.44 3.80
N ASN A 55 4.19 17.24 4.98
CA ASN A 55 3.88 18.31 5.92
C ASN A 55 5.15 19.00 6.46
N GLN A 56 6.21 18.24 6.73
CA GLN A 56 7.47 18.79 7.24
C GLN A 56 8.30 19.50 6.16
N ALA A 57 8.26 19.04 4.91
CA ALA A 57 8.93 19.74 3.81
C ALA A 57 8.11 20.93 3.26
N GLY A 58 6.80 21.01 3.52
CA GLY A 58 5.95 22.11 3.08
C GLY A 58 6.00 22.31 1.57
N ALA A 59 6.26 23.55 1.11
CA ALA A 59 6.35 23.87 -0.32
C ALA A 59 7.42 23.07 -1.07
N ASN A 60 8.52 22.69 -0.40
CA ASN A 60 9.58 21.87 -1.02
C ASN A 60 9.13 20.43 -1.28
N ALA A 61 8.14 19.93 -0.53
CA ALA A 61 7.59 18.60 -0.75
C ALA A 61 6.85 18.50 -2.08
N GLN A 62 6.14 19.58 -2.46
CA GLN A 62 5.40 19.64 -3.72
C GLN A 62 6.33 19.63 -4.94
N GLN A 63 7.55 20.19 -4.81
CA GLN A 63 8.55 20.16 -5.87
C GLN A 63 9.34 18.85 -5.91
N ASN A 64 9.19 17.98 -4.90
CA ASN A 64 9.95 16.75 -4.83
C ASN A 64 9.29 15.64 -5.67
N THR A 65 9.86 15.40 -6.85
CA THR A 65 9.41 14.38 -7.80
C THR A 65 9.37 12.99 -7.19
N GLU A 66 10.34 12.63 -6.34
CA GLU A 66 10.39 11.31 -5.70
C GLU A 66 9.19 11.10 -4.77
N LEU A 67 8.81 12.14 -4.03
CA LEU A 67 7.64 12.11 -3.15
C LEU A 67 6.35 11.94 -3.95
N GLN A 68 6.17 12.72 -5.03
CA GLN A 68 4.98 12.58 -5.89
C GLN A 68 4.89 11.18 -6.52
N GLN A 69 6.02 10.65 -6.98
CA GLN A 69 6.08 9.33 -7.59
C GLN A 69 5.77 8.24 -6.57
N ALA A 70 6.29 8.36 -5.34
CA ALA A 70 5.97 7.45 -4.25
C ALA A 70 4.49 7.54 -3.84
N GLN A 71 3.87 8.73 -3.78
CA GLN A 71 2.43 8.85 -3.53
C GLN A 71 1.59 8.11 -4.58
N GLN A 72 1.92 8.26 -5.87
CA GLN A 72 1.22 7.53 -6.92
C GLN A 72 1.44 6.01 -6.86
N GLN A 73 2.65 5.57 -6.53
CA GLN A 73 2.93 4.14 -6.36
C GLN A 73 2.12 3.57 -5.19
N LEU A 74 2.06 4.33 -4.09
CA LEU A 74 1.33 3.94 -2.90
C LEU A 74 -0.17 3.85 -3.16
N GLN A 75 -0.77 4.86 -3.82
CA GLN A 75 -2.18 4.82 -4.21
C GLN A 75 -2.51 3.61 -5.08
N ARG A 76 -1.65 3.30 -6.06
CA ARG A 76 -1.81 2.12 -6.92
C ARG A 76 -1.75 0.82 -6.12
N ALA A 77 -0.78 0.69 -5.23
CA ALA A 77 -0.64 -0.49 -4.38
C ALA A 77 -1.83 -0.63 -3.40
N THR A 78 -2.35 0.47 -2.84
CA THR A 78 -3.56 0.44 -2.00
C THR A 78 -4.79 -0.06 -2.77
N GLN A 79 -4.99 0.41 -4.01
CA GLN A 79 -6.06 -0.13 -4.87
C GLN A 79 -5.86 -1.61 -5.17
N GLN A 80 -4.62 -2.05 -5.46
CA GLN A 80 -4.32 -3.46 -5.71
C GLN A 80 -4.65 -4.34 -4.50
N VAL A 81 -4.32 -3.89 -3.29
CA VAL A 81 -4.67 -4.61 -2.04
C VAL A 81 -6.16 -4.71 -1.87
N GLN A 82 -6.91 -3.61 -2.03
CA GLN A 82 -8.37 -3.64 -1.90
C GLN A 82 -9.01 -4.59 -2.90
N GLN A 83 -8.54 -4.56 -4.16
CA GLN A 83 -9.06 -5.45 -5.20
C GLN A 83 -8.73 -6.92 -4.90
N ALA A 84 -7.52 -7.21 -4.40
CA ALA A 84 -7.13 -8.56 -4.04
C ALA A 84 -7.92 -9.09 -2.82
N GLN A 85 -8.15 -8.25 -1.80
CA GLN A 85 -9.03 -8.60 -0.67
C GLN A 85 -10.47 -8.86 -1.12
N GLN A 86 -11.00 -8.03 -2.02
CA GLN A 86 -12.35 -8.19 -2.56
C GLN A 86 -12.48 -9.48 -3.39
N ASN A 87 -11.47 -9.81 -4.20
CA ASN A 87 -11.44 -11.05 -4.97
C ASN A 87 -11.41 -12.29 -4.06
N GLN A 88 -10.64 -12.26 -2.98
CA GLN A 88 -10.61 -13.34 -1.98
C GLN A 88 -11.96 -13.52 -1.29
N ALA A 89 -12.57 -12.42 -0.82
CA ALA A 89 -13.88 -12.46 -0.19
C ALA A 89 -14.96 -13.02 -1.12
N THR A 90 -14.91 -12.65 -2.41
CA THR A 90 -15.86 -13.12 -3.43
C THR A 90 -15.66 -14.61 -3.74
N GLN A 91 -14.42 -15.09 -3.88
CA GLN A 91 -14.14 -16.51 -4.09
C GLN A 91 -14.62 -17.39 -2.93
N GLN A 92 -14.45 -16.91 -1.70
CA GLN A 92 -14.89 -17.64 -0.52
C GLN A 92 -16.42 -17.73 -0.44
N ALA A 93 -17.13 -16.64 -0.77
CA ALA A 93 -18.59 -16.62 -0.80
C ALA A 93 -19.19 -17.54 -1.88
N GLN A 94 -18.54 -17.65 -3.04
CA GLN A 94 -19.00 -18.51 -4.13
C GLN A 94 -18.85 -20.01 -3.81
N GLN A 95 -17.83 -20.41 -3.05
CA GLN A 95 -17.69 -21.80 -2.60
C GLN A 95 -18.83 -22.20 -1.65
N SER A 96 -19.17 -21.35 -0.68
CA SER A 96 -20.23 -21.64 0.28
C SER A 96 -21.61 -21.76 -0.36
N GLN A 97 -21.92 -20.96 -1.39
CA GLN A 97 -23.20 -21.07 -2.11
C GLN A 97 -23.30 -22.36 -2.95
N ASN A 98 -22.20 -22.81 -3.55
CA ASN A 98 -22.20 -24.04 -4.34
C ASN A 98 -22.38 -25.30 -3.47
N GLU A 99 -21.87 -25.30 -2.23
CA GLU A 99 -22.11 -26.40 -1.29
C GLU A 99 -23.57 -26.42 -0.82
N GLN A 100 -24.15 -25.26 -0.52
CA GLN A 100 -25.54 -25.17 -0.06
C GLN A 100 -26.57 -25.58 -1.13
N ASN A 101 -26.27 -25.33 -2.40
CA ASN A 101 -27.08 -25.81 -3.53
C ASN A 101 -26.85 -27.28 -3.88
N ARG A 102 -25.75 -27.90 -3.43
CA ARG A 102 -25.47 -29.33 -3.69
C ARG A 102 -26.24 -30.26 -2.72
N TYR A 103 -26.67 -29.74 -1.56
CA TYR A 103 -27.41 -30.50 -0.54
C TYR A 103 -28.93 -30.28 -0.58
N GLN A 104 -29.46 -29.64 -1.63
CA GLN A 104 -30.89 -29.56 -1.94
C GLN A 104 -31.20 -30.45 -3.16
#